data_AF-A0A7J3B0T3-F1
#
_entry.id   AF-A0A7J3B0T3-F1
#
_cell.length_a   1.000
_cell.length_b   1.000
_cell.length_c   1.000
_cell.angle_alpha   90.00
_cell.angle_beta   90.00
_cell.angle_gamma   90.00
#
_symmetry.space_group_name_H-M   'P 1'
#
loop_
_entity.id
_entity.type
_entity.pdbx_description
1 polymer ?
#
loop_
_entity_poly.entity_id
_entity_poly.type
_entity_poly.pdbx_seq_one_letter_code
_entity_poly.pdbx_strand_id
1 'polypeptide(L)'
;MRLRIRGFKSIEEASLDLSRINVVIGPPESGKSNLLEALSIFTILGQLKNYEDARIVYRYSSGGGLWRFSNLQTILRIMTRVKRINDLFFRFVESIAEIELEENKIKLSYDSENRG
;
A
#
# COMPACT_ATOMS: atom_id res chain seq x y z
N MET A 1 11.47 13.58 5.61
CA MET A 1 10.32 12.98 4.91
C MET A 1 9.36 12.43 5.92
N ARG A 2 8.12 12.94 5.99
CA ARG A 2 7.18 12.51 7.03
C ARG A 2 6.31 11.36 6.55
N LEU A 3 6.26 10.27 7.33
CA LEU A 3 5.39 9.13 7.14
C LEU A 3 4.34 9.08 8.25
N ARG A 4 3.06 8.97 7.88
CA ARG A 4 1.98 8.61 8.81
C ARG A 4 1.25 7.37 8.32
N ILE A 5 0.94 6.48 9.23
CA ILE A 5 0.20 5.24 8.98
C ILE A 5 -0.89 5.13 10.03
N ARG A 6 -2.12 4.84 9.62
CA ARG A 6 -3.25 4.56 10.51
C ARG A 6 -4.03 3.37 9.99
N GLY A 7 -4.33 2.43 10.88
CA GLY A 7 -5.04 1.20 10.54
C GLY A 7 -4.40 0.50 9.35
N PHE A 8 -3.10 0.17 9.41
CA PHE A 8 -2.43 -0.65 8.39
C PHE A 8 -1.88 -1.97 8.97
N LYS A 9 -2.43 -3.12 8.60
CA LYS A 9 -2.17 -4.44 9.19
C LYS A 9 -2.19 -4.37 10.72
N SER A 10 -1.06 -4.62 11.39
CA SER A 10 -0.95 -4.53 12.86
C SER A 10 -0.61 -3.13 13.38
N ILE A 11 -0.53 -2.11 12.51
CA ILE A 11 -0.21 -0.73 12.88
C ILE A 11 -1.53 0.00 13.12
N GLU A 12 -1.86 0.26 14.38
CA GLU A 12 -3.01 1.11 14.75
C GLU A 12 -2.73 2.56 14.35
N GLU A 13 -1.60 3.11 14.81
CA GLU A 13 -1.10 4.43 14.41
C GLU A 13 0.44 4.47 14.50
N ALA A 14 1.07 5.09 13.51
CA ALA A 14 2.49 5.40 13.52
C ALA A 14 2.76 6.74 12.81
N SER A 15 3.65 7.55 13.37
CA SER A 15 4.16 8.79 12.75
C SER A 15 5.68 8.79 12.88
N LEU A 16 6.39 8.86 11.75
CA LEU A 16 7.85 8.84 11.70
C LEU A 16 8.38 9.94 10.78
N ASP A 17 9.46 10.59 11.19
CA ASP A 17 10.25 11.45 10.33
C ASP A 17 11.43 10.64 9.76
N LEU A 18 11.31 10.28 8.49
CA LEU A 18 12.28 9.48 7.77
C LEU A 18 13.46 10.34 7.32
N SER A 19 14.65 9.81 7.58
CA SER A 19 15.94 10.29 7.10
C SER A 19 16.36 9.58 5.80
N ARG A 20 17.53 9.90 5.25
CA ARG A 20 18.10 9.21 4.09
C ARG A 20 18.31 7.71 4.33
N ILE A 21 18.69 7.34 5.55
CA ILE A 21 18.87 5.96 6.00
C ILE A 21 18.07 5.80 7.29
N ASN A 22 17.24 4.76 7.37
CA ASN A 22 16.42 4.44 8.55
C ASN A 22 16.64 2.97 8.89
N VAL A 23 16.90 2.70 10.17
CA VAL A 23 17.10 1.34 10.68
C VAL A 23 15.88 0.96 11.52
N VAL A 24 15.15 -0.08 11.10
CA VAL A 24 13.93 -0.55 11.76
C VAL A 24 14.22 -1.83 12.52
N ILE A 25 14.18 -1.78 13.86
CA ILE A 25 14.49 -2.90 14.76
C ILE A 25 13.39 -3.11 15.80
N GLY A 26 13.35 -4.30 16.39
CA GLY A 26 12.34 -4.68 17.39
C GLY A 26 12.00 -6.18 17.38
N PRO A 27 11.23 -6.66 18.37
CA PRO A 27 10.88 -8.07 18.53
C PRO A 27 10.15 -8.66 17.32
N PRO A 28 10.21 -9.98 17.07
CA PRO A 28 9.36 -10.61 16.04
C PRO A 28 7.89 -10.14 16.14
N GLU A 29 7.23 -10.01 15.00
CA GLU A 29 5.81 -9.62 14.89
C GLU A 29 5.45 -8.21 15.39
N SER A 30 6.43 -7.38 15.78
CA SER A 30 6.22 -5.99 16.24
C SER A 30 5.84 -4.98 15.14
N GLY A 31 5.33 -5.43 13.99
CA GLY A 31 4.89 -4.54 12.90
C GLY A 31 5.99 -4.00 11.96
N LYS A 32 7.26 -4.38 12.13
CA LYS A 32 8.38 -3.90 11.28
C LYS A 32 8.18 -4.18 9.80
N SER A 33 7.77 -5.41 9.45
CA SER A 33 7.47 -5.77 8.07
C SER A 33 6.26 -5.00 7.54
N ASN A 34 5.24 -4.79 8.38
CA ASN A 34 4.06 -4.02 8.00
C ASN A 34 4.41 -2.55 7.70
N LEU A 35 5.37 -1.96 8.43
CA LEU A 35 5.89 -0.62 8.16
C LEU A 35 6.56 -0.54 6.79
N LEU A 36 7.42 -1.51 6.47
CA LEU A 36 8.11 -1.56 5.16
C LEU A 36 7.12 -1.83 4.01
N GLU A 37 6.10 -2.65 4.25
CA GLU A 37 5.06 -2.92 3.26
C GLU A 37 4.19 -1.69 2.99
N ALA A 38 3.83 -0.91 4.02
CA ALA A 38 3.12 0.35 3.87
C ALA A 38 3.91 1.32 2.97
N LEU A 39 5.23 1.42 3.19
CA LEU A 39 6.13 2.23 2.36
C LEU A 39 6.26 1.71 0.92
N SER A 40 6.23 0.38 0.73
CA SER A 40 6.41 -0.23 -0.58
C SER A 40 5.37 0.21 -1.62
N ILE A 41 4.17 0.60 -1.16
CA ILE A 41 3.09 1.08 -2.03
C ILE A 41 3.52 2.34 -2.78
N PHE A 42 4.17 3.30 -2.11
CA PHE A 42 4.66 4.51 -2.77
C PHE A 42 5.80 4.24 -3.75
N THR A 43 6.67 3.27 -3.44
CA THR A 43 7.73 2.86 -4.36
C THR A 43 7.15 2.35 -5.68
N ILE A 44 6.09 1.53 -5.63
CA ILE A 44 5.43 1.04 -6.85
C ILE A 44 4.82 2.19 -7.64
N LEU A 45 4.04 3.03 -6.96
CA LEU A 45 3.33 4.12 -7.62
C LEU A 45 4.30 5.12 -8.26
N GLY A 46 5.42 5.41 -7.58
CA GLY A 46 6.49 6.23 -8.14
C GLY A 46 7.22 5.61 -9.34
N GLN A 47 7.18 4.28 -9.48
CA GLN A 47 7.79 3.54 -10.60
C GLN A 47 6.78 3.14 -11.69
N LEU A 48 5.52 3.54 -11.57
CA LEU A 48 4.45 3.05 -12.45
C LEU A 48 4.72 3.34 -13.92
N LYS A 49 5.23 4.54 -14.25
CA LYS A 49 5.66 4.89 -15.60
C LYS A 49 6.77 3.97 -16.11
N ASN A 50 7.75 3.64 -15.27
CA ASN A 50 8.83 2.73 -15.65
C ASN A 50 8.31 1.31 -15.91
N TYR A 51 7.32 0.86 -15.12
CA TYR A 51 6.65 -0.42 -15.37
C TYR A 51 5.78 -0.43 -16.63
N GLU A 52 5.18 0.70 -16.98
CA GLU A 52 4.48 0.90 -18.26
C GLU A 52 5.46 0.87 -19.44
N ASP A 53 6.54 1.64 -19.36
CA ASP A 53 7.58 1.71 -20.39
C ASP A 53 8.21 0.31 -20.61
N ALA A 54 8.40 -0.47 -19.54
CA ALA A 54 8.88 -1.84 -19.57
C ALA A 54 7.81 -2.87 -19.99
N ARG A 55 6.58 -2.45 -20.30
CA ARG A 55 5.43 -3.32 -20.67
C ARG A 55 5.05 -4.37 -19.61
N ILE A 56 5.39 -4.10 -18.34
CA ILE A 56 5.03 -4.93 -17.19
C ILE A 56 3.62 -4.57 -16.72
N VAL A 57 3.27 -3.28 -16.73
CA VAL A 57 1.95 -2.77 -16.35
C VAL A 57 1.30 -2.09 -17.55
N TYR A 58 0.03 -2.43 -17.83
CA TYR A 58 -0.74 -1.79 -18.89
C TYR A 58 -1.78 -0.87 -18.28
N ARG A 59 -1.86 0.35 -18.81
CA ARG A 59 -2.88 1.33 -18.47
C ARG A 59 -4.11 1.10 -19.34
N TYR A 60 -5.24 0.79 -18.71
CA TYR A 60 -6.53 0.69 -19.39
C TYR A 60 -7.45 1.81 -18.91
N SER A 61 -7.99 2.60 -19.84
CA SER A 61 -9.04 3.59 -19.56
C SER A 61 -10.38 3.01 -19.99
N SER A 62 -11.27 2.77 -19.03
CA SER A 62 -12.67 2.46 -19.33
C SER A 62 -13.51 3.71 -19.13
N GLY A 63 -14.18 4.16 -20.21
CA GLY A 63 -15.21 5.19 -20.25
C GLY A 63 -15.34 6.15 -19.05
N GLY A 64 -14.46 7.15 -18.95
CA GLY A 64 -14.73 8.34 -18.14
C GLY A 64 -13.79 8.63 -16.96
N GLY A 65 -12.59 8.06 -16.89
CA GLY A 65 -11.50 8.64 -16.09
C GLY A 65 -10.87 7.78 -14.99
N LEU A 66 -11.34 6.54 -14.77
CA LEU A 66 -10.63 5.59 -13.91
C LEU A 66 -9.59 4.78 -14.69
N TRP A 67 -8.32 5.01 -14.38
CA TRP A 67 -7.22 4.20 -14.87
C TRP A 67 -7.16 2.87 -14.12
N ARG A 68 -7.35 1.76 -14.84
CA ARG A 68 -7.14 0.40 -14.30
C ARG A 68 -5.81 -0.15 -14.79
N PHE A 69 -5.01 -0.63 -13.86
CA PHE A 69 -3.74 -1.28 -14.15
C PHE A 69 -3.88 -2.78 -13.96
N SER A 70 -3.92 -3.54 -15.06
CA SER A 70 -4.23 -4.98 -15.05
C SER A 70 -3.22 -5.80 -14.24
N ASN A 71 -1.93 -5.46 -14.33
CA ASN A 71 -0.85 -6.22 -13.70
C ASN A 71 -0.36 -5.65 -12.36
N LEU A 72 -0.84 -4.46 -11.98
CA LEU A 72 -0.43 -3.80 -10.74
C LEU A 72 -0.85 -4.60 -9.50
N GLN A 73 -2.00 -5.27 -9.58
CA GLN A 73 -2.50 -6.14 -8.50
C GLN A 73 -1.52 -7.27 -8.18
N THR A 74 -0.90 -7.87 -9.20
CA THR A 74 0.08 -8.95 -9.04
C THR A 74 1.36 -8.44 -8.36
N ILE A 75 1.86 -7.26 -8.77
CA ILE A 75 3.05 -6.64 -8.17
C ILE A 75 2.80 -6.32 -6.69
N LEU A 76 1.66 -5.68 -6.40
CA LEU A 76 1.24 -5.36 -5.04
C LEU A 76 1.16 -6.63 -4.17
N ARG A 77 0.60 -7.72 -4.71
CA ARG A 77 0.50 -9.01 -4.01
C ARG A 77 1.86 -9.61 -3.65
N ILE A 78 2.84 -9.57 -4.56
CA ILE A 78 4.19 -10.10 -4.29
C ILE A 78 4.84 -9.32 -3.16
N MET A 79 4.77 -7.99 -3.20
CA MET A 79 5.48 -7.14 -2.24
C MET A 79 4.82 -7.08 -0.87
N THR A 80 3.49 -7.04 -0.83
CA THR A 80 2.73 -6.99 0.43
C THR A 80 2.42 -8.38 0.99
N ARG A 81 2.78 -9.45 0.25
CA ARG A 81 2.50 -10.86 0.55
C ARG A 81 1.02 -11.17 0.72
N VAL A 82 0.17 -10.41 0.04
CA VAL A 82 -1.28 -10.48 0.19
C VAL A 82 -1.90 -11.22 -1.00
N LYS A 83 -2.73 -12.25 -0.77
CA LYS A 83 -3.26 -13.11 -1.85
C LYS A 83 -4.28 -12.39 -2.76
N ARG A 84 -5.08 -11.47 -2.20
CA ARG A 84 -6.05 -10.60 -2.86
C ARG A 84 -5.83 -9.18 -2.35
N ILE A 85 -6.05 -8.13 -3.14
CA ILE A 85 -5.93 -6.75 -2.62
C ILE A 85 -6.81 -6.55 -1.36
N ASN A 86 -7.93 -7.26 -1.29
CA ASN A 86 -8.82 -7.30 -0.15
C ASN A 86 -8.18 -7.90 1.13
N ASP A 87 -7.20 -8.81 1.01
CA ASP A 87 -6.49 -9.35 2.18
C ASP A 87 -5.47 -8.39 2.80
N LEU A 88 -5.16 -7.26 2.16
CA LEU A 88 -4.48 -6.16 2.85
C LEU A 88 -5.33 -5.67 4.02
N PHE A 89 -6.64 -5.89 3.89
CA PHE A 89 -7.66 -5.38 4.80
C PHE A 89 -8.28 -6.43 5.72
N PHE A 90 -7.96 -7.73 5.59
CA PHE A 90 -8.54 -8.79 6.44
C PHE A 90 -8.04 -8.78 7.90
N ARG A 91 -7.11 -7.89 8.28
CA ARG A 91 -6.82 -7.62 9.71
C ARG A 91 -7.62 -6.45 10.28
N PHE A 92 -8.42 -5.74 9.48
CA PHE A 92 -9.27 -4.67 9.99
C PHE A 92 -10.66 -5.17 10.30
N VAL A 93 -11.08 -4.85 11.52
CA VAL A 93 -12.48 -4.67 11.85
C VAL A 93 -12.85 -3.30 11.28
N GLU A 94 -13.66 -3.28 10.22
CA GLU A 94 -14.42 -2.12 9.73
C GLU A 94 -13.71 -0.75 9.84
N SER A 95 -12.59 -0.56 9.14
CA SER A 95 -11.88 0.72 9.21
C SER A 95 -11.11 1.10 7.94
N ILE A 96 -11.00 2.41 7.72
CA ILE A 96 -10.24 3.03 6.64
C ILE A 96 -8.75 2.99 7.04
N ALA A 97 -7.93 2.42 6.16
CA ALA A 97 -6.47 2.52 6.27
C ALA A 97 -6.01 3.82 5.60
N GLU A 98 -5.20 4.61 6.30
CA GLU A 98 -4.59 5.81 5.74
C GLU A 98 -3.07 5.70 5.81
N ILE A 99 -2.41 5.91 4.67
CA ILE A 99 -0.95 5.99 4.58
C ILE A 99 -0.61 7.30 3.88
N GLU A 100 0.22 8.11 4.52
CA GLU A 100 0.61 9.44 4.06
C GLU A 100 2.13 9.55 4.05
N LEU A 101 2.70 9.98 2.92
CA LEU A 101 4.12 10.23 2.74
C LEU A 101 4.31 11.62 2.12
N GLU A 102 4.87 12.55 2.90
CA GLU A 102 4.87 13.98 2.58
C GLU A 102 3.43 14.46 2.28
N GLU A 103 3.19 15.03 1.10
CA GLU A 103 1.88 15.48 0.64
C GLU A 103 1.07 14.36 -0.04
N ASN A 104 1.70 13.21 -0.33
CA ASN A 104 1.04 12.12 -1.01
C ASN A 104 0.25 11.27 -0.01
N LYS A 105 -1.07 11.35 -0.11
CA LYS A 105 -1.98 10.58 0.74
C LYS A 105 -2.67 9.47 -0.04
N ILE A 106 -2.58 8.26 0.49
CA ILE A 106 -3.32 7.11 0.01
C ILE A 106 -4.32 6.72 1.09
N LYS A 107 -5.60 6.82 0.76
CA LYS A 107 -6.69 6.29 1.57
C LYS A 107 -7.17 4.99 0.95
N LEU A 108 -7.22 3.94 1.75
CA LEU A 108 -7.70 2.65 1.35
C LEU A 108 -8.88 2.29 2.26
N SER A 109 -10.08 2.28 1.71
CA SER A 109 -11.28 1.81 2.39
C SER A 109 -11.59 0.39 1.95
N TYR A 110 -11.91 -0.47 2.90
CA TYR A 110 -12.44 -1.80 2.62
C TYR A 110 -13.86 -1.90 3.14
N ASP A 111 -14.77 -2.26 2.24
CA ASP A 111 -16.15 -2.58 2.56
C ASP A 111 -16.27 -4.10 2.75
N SER A 112 -16.56 -4.52 3.98
CA SER A 112 -16.72 -5.92 4.37
C SER A 112 -18.00 -6.56 3.83
N GLU A 113 -18.96 -5.77 3.33
CA GLU A 113 -20.26 -6.26 2.87
C GLU A 113 -20.23 -6.86 1.46
N ASN A 114 -19.25 -6.51 0.62
CA ASN A 114 -19.08 -7.07 -0.72
C ASN A 114 -18.24 -8.37 -0.72
N ARG A 115 -18.70 -9.37 0.05
CA ARG A 115 -18.19 -10.76 0.00
C ARG A 115 -19.00 -11.58 -1.03
N GLY A 116 -18.79 -11.29 -2.30
CA GLY A 116 -19.22 -12.14 -3.44
C GLY A 116 -18.07 -12.97 -3.97
#